data_AF-A0A7S0FBR9-F1
#
_entry.id   AF-A0A7S0FBR9-F1
#
_cell.length_a   1.000
_cell.length_b   1.000
_cell.length_c   1.000
_cell.angle_alpha   90.00
_cell.angle_beta   90.00
_cell.angle_gamma   90.00
#
_symmetry.space_group_name_H-M   'P 1'
#
loop_
_entity.id
_entity.type
_entity.pdbx_description
1 polymer ?
#
loop_
_entity_poly.entity_id
_entity_poly.type
_entity_poly.pdbx_seq_one_letter_code
_entity_poly.pdbx_strand_id
1 'polypeptide(L)'
;MGSQNSALVNEEKKTWDLPHSLQIDNTRKFEQEKLLTRFKQDLFLCWVPYNLASGMPARHYFITDWSQMITFGNGTSVAARVEVKPCSYSKDQVSTEKCVKCSDEVRSRMAEVCGAKGHSFCLRNSEHMCKYIATGSWVSTQMFPQGFLMDIFKPAMDGHQKMPLINTPPEELKKKHIVRPVYPDQGHYVKYIGTKTVLLDEEANRGSFNVVLLGPTGSGKSSLINLLYNRTVCPSAASPTSVTRHMRITQGTAIVSGVERAVNIIDSIGFCDSELTPSEVMTAIKQHLKLTFLEVDKVVMVCSGRLEVAQQTAMRQIMAWLKYSEGMNHANFVIVYNKADALSEAHREEYLAQVCTLLGAKSSHLKTEKSLLPSSRLKGLTANPTNVMPLQIAVGFPPNEPYAKVMEDHQLLLDVILHETAKRLRIDPQSSCVLL
;
A
#
# COMPACT_ATOMS: atom_id res chain seq x y z
N MET A 1 -18.85 -28.85 15.73
CA MET A 1 -18.13 -27.63 15.31
C MET A 1 -16.84 -27.93 14.56
N GLY A 2 -15.97 -28.86 15.01
CA GLY A 2 -14.69 -29.16 14.32
C GLY A 2 -14.79 -29.70 12.87
N SER A 3 -15.78 -30.55 12.55
CA SER A 3 -15.93 -31.14 11.21
C SER A 3 -16.43 -30.16 10.14
N GLN A 4 -17.38 -29.29 10.48
CA GLN A 4 -17.94 -28.30 9.55
C GLN A 4 -16.98 -27.13 9.27
N ASN A 5 -16.18 -26.71 10.26
CA ASN A 5 -15.07 -25.78 10.03
C ASN A 5 -14.05 -26.37 9.05
N SER A 6 -13.70 -27.66 9.20
CA SER A 6 -12.81 -28.35 8.27
C SER A 6 -13.39 -28.40 6.85
N ALA A 7 -14.69 -28.66 6.69
CA ALA A 7 -15.34 -28.67 5.38
C ALA A 7 -15.27 -27.31 4.68
N LEU A 8 -15.60 -26.21 5.38
CA LEU A 8 -15.53 -24.85 4.84
C LEU A 8 -14.10 -24.46 4.44
N VAL A 9 -13.12 -24.78 5.30
CA VAL A 9 -11.70 -24.53 5.01
C VAL A 9 -11.24 -25.33 3.79
N ASN A 10 -11.67 -26.59 3.65
CA ASN A 10 -11.32 -27.40 2.49
C ASN A 10 -11.97 -26.90 1.19
N GLU A 11 -13.19 -26.35 1.28
CA GLU A 11 -13.84 -25.71 0.14
C GLU A 11 -13.11 -24.42 -0.27
N GLU A 12 -12.74 -23.59 0.71
CA GLU A 12 -12.00 -22.36 0.51
C GLU A 12 -10.59 -22.62 -0.06
N LYS A 13 -9.90 -23.69 0.38
CA LYS A 13 -8.59 -24.12 -0.17
C LYS A 13 -8.62 -24.32 -1.68
N LYS A 14 -9.70 -24.88 -2.23
CA LYS A 14 -9.86 -25.04 -3.68
C LYS A 14 -9.80 -23.71 -4.42
N THR A 15 -10.19 -22.61 -3.79
CA THR A 15 -10.10 -21.26 -4.37
C THR A 15 -8.69 -20.68 -4.32
N TRP A 16 -7.83 -21.18 -3.43
CA TRP A 16 -6.44 -20.76 -3.27
C TRP A 16 -5.54 -21.40 -4.33
N ASP A 17 -5.92 -22.55 -4.88
CA ASP A 17 -5.21 -23.18 -6.00
C ASP A 17 -5.44 -22.45 -7.32
N LEU A 18 -6.46 -21.60 -7.40
CA LEU A 18 -6.80 -20.83 -8.58
C LEU A 18 -6.00 -19.51 -8.67
N PRO A 19 -5.90 -18.91 -9.88
CA PRO A 19 -5.38 -17.55 -10.03
C PRO A 19 -6.15 -16.53 -9.17
N HIS A 20 -5.46 -15.46 -8.75
CA HIS A 20 -6.07 -14.42 -7.94
C HIS A 20 -6.97 -13.49 -8.79
N SER A 21 -8.16 -13.99 -9.12
CA SER A 21 -9.04 -13.44 -10.14
C SER A 21 -10.50 -13.48 -9.68
N LEU A 22 -11.27 -12.48 -10.11
CA LEU A 22 -12.73 -12.40 -9.95
C LEU A 22 -13.49 -13.38 -10.85
N GLN A 23 -12.81 -14.00 -11.82
CA GLN A 23 -13.35 -14.97 -12.77
C GLN A 23 -14.58 -14.44 -13.51
N ILE A 24 -14.49 -13.24 -14.05
CA ILE A 24 -15.63 -12.52 -14.64
C ILE A 24 -16.35 -13.36 -15.72
N ASP A 25 -17.65 -13.56 -15.53
CA ASP A 25 -18.57 -14.05 -16.55
C ASP A 25 -19.07 -12.86 -17.39
N ASN A 26 -18.58 -12.75 -18.63
CA ASN A 26 -18.89 -11.61 -19.50
C ASN A 26 -20.37 -11.52 -19.88
N THR A 27 -21.09 -12.65 -19.97
CA THR A 27 -22.52 -12.66 -20.28
C THR A 27 -23.29 -12.02 -19.13
N ARG A 28 -23.02 -12.48 -17.90
CA ARG A 28 -23.64 -11.90 -16.69
C ARG A 28 -23.21 -10.46 -16.46
N LYS A 29 -21.96 -10.12 -16.74
CA LYS A 29 -21.45 -8.75 -16.63
C LYS A 29 -22.28 -7.80 -17.49
N PHE A 30 -22.48 -8.14 -18.76
CA PHE A 30 -23.27 -7.33 -19.69
C PHE A 30 -24.73 -7.14 -19.23
N GLU A 31 -25.34 -8.17 -18.63
CA GLU A 31 -26.69 -8.06 -18.07
C GLU A 31 -26.72 -7.17 -16.82
N GLN A 32 -25.76 -7.33 -15.92
CA GLN A 32 -25.69 -6.59 -14.66
C GLN A 32 -25.34 -5.12 -14.85
N GLU A 33 -24.47 -4.78 -15.80
CA GLU A 33 -24.09 -3.40 -16.11
C GLU A 33 -25.32 -2.55 -16.49
N LYS A 34 -26.29 -3.14 -17.22
CA LYS A 34 -27.56 -2.47 -17.54
C LYS A 34 -28.36 -2.10 -16.29
N LEU A 35 -28.30 -2.94 -15.27
CA LEU A 35 -29.01 -2.73 -14.00
C LEU A 35 -28.38 -1.62 -13.15
N LEU A 36 -27.09 -1.32 -13.33
CA LEU A 36 -26.39 -0.27 -12.57
C LEU A 36 -27.01 1.12 -12.77
N THR A 37 -27.66 1.35 -13.91
CA THR A 37 -28.39 2.60 -14.21
C THR A 37 -29.57 2.85 -13.28
N ARG A 38 -30.07 1.81 -12.60
CA ARG A 38 -31.22 1.89 -11.67
C ARG A 38 -30.84 2.37 -10.27
N PHE A 39 -29.54 2.40 -9.94
CA PHE A 39 -29.09 2.93 -8.66
C PHE A 39 -29.22 4.45 -8.61
N LYS A 40 -29.72 4.93 -7.47
CA LYS A 40 -29.81 6.35 -7.12
C LYS A 40 -28.44 6.94 -6.79
N GLN A 41 -28.44 8.26 -6.60
CA GLN A 41 -27.23 9.03 -6.28
C GLN A 41 -26.61 8.63 -4.94
N ASP A 42 -27.41 8.28 -3.93
CA ASP A 42 -26.91 7.98 -2.59
C ASP A 42 -26.79 6.48 -2.39
N LEU A 43 -25.55 6.02 -2.23
CA LEU A 43 -25.21 4.63 -1.96
C LEU A 43 -24.73 4.47 -0.53
N PHE A 44 -25.04 3.31 0.06
CA PHE A 44 -24.71 2.96 1.42
C PHE A 44 -23.93 1.65 1.41
N LEU A 45 -22.72 1.70 1.99
CA LEU A 45 -21.95 0.53 2.36
C LEU A 45 -22.54 -0.01 3.65
N CYS A 46 -23.18 -1.18 3.55
CA CYS A 46 -23.88 -1.81 4.66
C CYS A 46 -23.36 -3.22 4.89
N TRP A 47 -23.62 -3.73 6.09
CA TRP A 47 -23.40 -5.13 6.41
C TRP A 47 -24.49 -5.67 7.35
N VAL A 48 -24.66 -6.99 7.30
CA VAL A 48 -25.48 -7.76 8.24
C VAL A 48 -24.64 -8.86 8.89
N PRO A 49 -24.89 -9.19 10.16
CA PRO A 49 -24.28 -10.38 10.76
C PRO A 49 -24.83 -11.62 10.07
N TYR A 50 -23.98 -12.61 9.86
CA TYR A 50 -24.39 -13.93 9.39
C TYR A 50 -23.48 -15.00 10.01
N ASN A 51 -23.98 -16.23 10.03
CA ASN A 51 -23.16 -17.37 10.39
C ASN A 51 -22.72 -18.08 9.10
N LEU A 52 -21.43 -18.35 9.01
CA LEU A 52 -20.89 -19.25 8.00
C LEU A 52 -21.55 -20.63 8.16
N ALA A 53 -21.47 -21.48 7.13
CA ALA A 53 -22.01 -22.85 7.18
C ALA A 53 -21.46 -23.68 8.38
N SER A 54 -20.35 -23.24 8.98
CA SER A 54 -19.77 -23.82 10.17
C SER A 54 -20.29 -23.29 11.52
N GLY A 55 -21.24 -22.35 11.50
CA GLY A 55 -21.80 -21.70 12.69
C GLY A 55 -20.96 -20.55 13.24
N MET A 56 -19.85 -20.20 12.59
CA MET A 56 -18.97 -19.10 13.01
C MET A 56 -19.50 -17.74 12.53
N PRO A 57 -19.42 -16.69 13.37
CA PRO A 57 -19.91 -15.37 13.01
C PRO A 57 -19.03 -14.72 11.93
N ALA A 58 -19.66 -14.02 11.01
CA ALA A 58 -19.02 -13.15 10.03
C ALA A 58 -19.99 -12.02 9.65
N ARG A 59 -19.51 -11.07 8.83
CA ARG A 59 -20.29 -9.95 8.32
C ARG A 59 -20.39 -10.00 6.80
N HIS A 60 -21.63 -9.97 6.31
CA HIS A 60 -21.89 -9.98 4.89
C HIS A 60 -22.13 -8.55 4.44
N TYR A 61 -21.26 -8.07 3.54
CA TYR A 61 -21.26 -6.70 3.07
C TYR A 61 -21.98 -6.57 1.73
N PHE A 62 -22.63 -5.42 1.53
CA PHE A 62 -23.29 -5.06 0.28
C PHE A 62 -23.35 -3.54 0.12
N ILE A 63 -23.50 -3.09 -1.13
CA ILE A 63 -23.79 -1.69 -1.47
C ILE A 63 -25.27 -1.60 -1.83
N THR A 64 -25.99 -0.64 -1.26
CA THR A 64 -27.43 -0.43 -1.52
C THR A 64 -27.79 1.04 -1.62
N ASP A 65 -28.80 1.38 -2.41
CA ASP A 65 -29.49 2.68 -2.35
C ASP A 65 -30.89 2.57 -1.70
N TRP A 66 -31.12 1.44 -1.01
CA TRP A 66 -32.38 0.98 -0.44
C TRP A 66 -33.46 0.55 -1.45
N SER A 67 -33.18 0.64 -2.76
CA SER A 67 -34.03 0.14 -3.86
C SER A 67 -33.36 -1.06 -4.54
N GLN A 68 -32.09 -0.91 -4.89
CA GLN A 68 -31.21 -1.89 -5.50
C GLN A 68 -30.04 -2.18 -4.58
N MET A 69 -29.48 -3.36 -4.68
CA MET A 69 -28.24 -3.74 -4.02
C MET A 69 -27.32 -4.52 -4.94
N ILE A 70 -26.01 -4.38 -4.71
CA ILE A 70 -24.96 -5.20 -5.32
C ILE A 70 -24.18 -5.91 -4.22
N THR A 71 -24.01 -7.24 -4.35
CA THR A 71 -23.38 -8.08 -3.34
C THR A 71 -22.83 -9.39 -3.94
N PHE A 72 -21.93 -10.06 -3.22
CA PHE A 72 -21.55 -11.46 -3.48
C PHE A 72 -22.61 -12.42 -2.89
N GLY A 73 -23.69 -12.68 -3.62
CA GLY A 73 -24.76 -13.60 -3.19
C GLY A 73 -25.22 -13.33 -1.75
N ASN A 74 -25.55 -14.38 -1.01
CA ASN A 74 -25.73 -14.29 0.46
C ASN A 74 -24.40 -14.39 1.23
N GLY A 75 -23.26 -14.43 0.53
CA GLY A 75 -21.91 -14.49 1.10
C GLY A 75 -21.58 -15.72 1.94
N THR A 76 -22.45 -16.73 2.01
CA THR A 76 -22.26 -17.88 2.91
C THR A 76 -21.52 -19.05 2.27
N SER A 77 -21.24 -18.98 0.97
CA SER A 77 -20.60 -20.04 0.18
C SER A 77 -19.43 -19.51 -0.62
N VAL A 78 -18.40 -20.33 -0.81
CA VAL A 78 -17.28 -20.01 -1.73
C VAL A 78 -17.73 -19.97 -3.21
N ALA A 79 -18.87 -20.57 -3.53
CA ALA A 79 -19.48 -20.51 -4.86
C ALA A 79 -20.32 -19.24 -5.11
N ALA A 80 -20.35 -18.32 -4.13
CA ALA A 80 -21.08 -17.06 -4.24
C ALA A 80 -20.62 -16.25 -5.46
N ARG A 81 -21.56 -15.53 -6.06
CA ARG A 81 -21.36 -14.73 -7.27
C ARG A 81 -21.90 -13.33 -7.05
N VAL A 82 -21.40 -12.37 -7.81
CA VAL A 82 -21.97 -11.02 -7.78
C VAL A 82 -23.40 -11.06 -8.30
N GLU A 83 -24.28 -10.41 -7.56
CA GLU A 83 -25.69 -10.22 -7.85
C GLU A 83 -26.01 -8.73 -7.78
N VAL A 84 -26.74 -8.24 -8.78
CA VAL A 84 -27.37 -6.91 -8.78
C VAL A 84 -28.87 -7.15 -8.77
N LYS A 85 -29.55 -6.78 -7.69
CA LYS A 85 -30.96 -7.15 -7.45
C LYS A 85 -31.69 -6.12 -6.59
N PRO A 86 -33.04 -6.15 -6.50
CA PRO A 86 -33.77 -5.34 -5.54
C PRO A 86 -33.26 -5.57 -4.11
N CYS A 87 -33.16 -4.49 -3.33
CA CYS A 87 -32.70 -4.55 -1.95
C CYS A 87 -33.62 -5.45 -1.12
N SER A 88 -33.05 -6.47 -0.49
CA SER A 88 -33.81 -7.45 0.30
C SER A 88 -33.85 -7.14 1.81
N TYR A 89 -33.20 -6.05 2.23
CA TYR A 89 -33.08 -5.66 3.63
C TYR A 89 -33.81 -4.35 3.91
N SER A 90 -34.41 -4.23 5.10
CA SER A 90 -34.87 -2.94 5.63
C SER A 90 -33.73 -2.21 6.36
N LYS A 91 -33.87 -0.90 6.54
CA LYS A 91 -32.87 -0.06 7.21
C LYS A 91 -32.58 -0.50 8.66
N ASP A 92 -33.59 -1.01 9.36
CA ASP A 92 -33.49 -1.39 10.78
C ASP A 92 -32.76 -2.73 10.99
N GLN A 93 -32.55 -3.50 9.92
CA GLN A 93 -31.90 -4.82 9.98
C GLN A 93 -30.40 -4.76 9.71
N VAL A 94 -29.86 -3.60 9.31
CA VAL A 94 -28.53 -3.49 8.74
C VAL A 94 -27.70 -2.46 9.48
N SER A 95 -26.39 -2.70 9.53
CA SER A 95 -25.43 -1.70 9.97
C SER A 95 -24.90 -0.93 8.76
N THR A 96 -24.97 0.39 8.80
CA THR A 96 -24.42 1.26 7.74
C THR A 96 -23.04 1.74 8.16
N GLU A 97 -22.03 1.42 7.36
CA GLU A 97 -20.63 1.80 7.60
C GLU A 97 -20.29 3.14 6.94
N LYS A 98 -20.75 3.37 5.70
CA LYS A 98 -20.43 4.59 4.95
C LYS A 98 -21.53 4.97 3.96
N CYS A 99 -21.74 6.27 3.77
CA CYS A 99 -22.52 6.82 2.67
C CYS A 99 -21.58 7.36 1.59
N VAL A 100 -21.83 7.04 0.33
CA VAL A 100 -21.02 7.44 -0.83
C VAL A 100 -21.94 7.90 -1.95
N LYS A 101 -21.54 8.96 -2.66
CA LYS A 101 -22.24 9.39 -3.87
C LYS A 101 -21.88 8.48 -5.03
N CYS A 102 -22.88 8.06 -5.82
CA CYS A 102 -22.69 7.30 -7.06
C CYS A 102 -22.11 8.21 -8.17
N SER A 103 -20.84 8.59 -8.02
CA SER A 103 -20.08 9.29 -9.07
C SER A 103 -19.75 8.34 -10.22
N ASP A 104 -19.22 8.89 -11.31
CA ASP A 104 -18.79 8.08 -12.46
C ASP A 104 -17.68 7.10 -12.08
N GLU A 105 -16.77 7.47 -11.17
CA GLU A 105 -15.75 6.56 -10.65
C GLU A 105 -16.35 5.41 -9.85
N VAL A 106 -17.33 5.69 -8.98
CA VAL A 106 -18.03 4.66 -8.20
C VAL A 106 -18.78 3.72 -9.14
N ARG A 107 -19.50 4.27 -10.12
CA ARG A 107 -20.23 3.49 -11.14
C ARG A 107 -19.29 2.62 -11.97
N SER A 108 -18.12 3.16 -12.36
CA SER A 108 -17.07 2.40 -13.04
C SER A 108 -16.61 1.21 -12.21
N ARG A 109 -16.38 1.40 -10.89
CA ARG A 109 -15.99 0.30 -9.99
C ARG A 109 -17.09 -0.74 -9.80
N MET A 110 -18.37 -0.33 -9.77
CA MET A 110 -19.49 -1.27 -9.77
C MET A 110 -19.50 -2.14 -11.05
N ALA A 111 -19.23 -1.54 -12.21
CA ALA A 111 -19.16 -2.26 -13.48
C ALA A 111 -17.97 -3.22 -13.55
N GLU A 112 -16.81 -2.82 -13.01
CA GLU A 112 -15.60 -3.66 -12.98
C GLU A 112 -15.81 -4.99 -12.25
N VAL A 113 -16.67 -5.04 -11.23
CA VAL A 113 -16.95 -6.26 -10.45
C VAL A 113 -18.17 -7.06 -10.94
N CYS A 114 -18.95 -6.51 -11.88
CA CYS A 114 -20.10 -7.21 -12.46
C CYS A 114 -19.66 -8.52 -13.14
N GLY A 115 -20.46 -9.57 -12.97
CA GLY A 115 -20.19 -10.91 -13.50
C GLY A 115 -19.18 -11.73 -12.69
N ALA A 116 -18.61 -11.19 -11.59
CA ALA A 116 -17.64 -11.93 -10.78
C ALA A 116 -18.24 -13.19 -10.12
N LYS A 117 -17.51 -14.29 -10.17
CA LYS A 117 -17.84 -15.57 -9.51
C LYS A 117 -16.69 -16.15 -8.67
N GLY A 118 -15.53 -15.50 -8.68
CA GLY A 118 -14.34 -15.91 -7.94
C GLY A 118 -14.39 -15.52 -6.47
N HIS A 119 -15.50 -15.76 -5.76
CA HIS A 119 -15.59 -15.48 -4.34
C HIS A 119 -14.55 -16.31 -3.55
N SER A 120 -14.00 -15.71 -2.50
CA SER A 120 -13.11 -16.36 -1.54
C SER A 120 -13.21 -15.58 -0.24
N PHE A 121 -13.42 -16.28 0.88
CA PHE A 121 -13.52 -15.62 2.19
C PHE A 121 -12.24 -14.87 2.54
N CYS A 122 -11.08 -15.39 2.13
CA CYS A 122 -9.79 -14.83 2.47
C CYS A 122 -9.35 -13.71 1.51
N LEU A 123 -9.58 -13.89 0.22
CA LEU A 123 -8.92 -13.09 -0.82
C LEU A 123 -9.87 -12.11 -1.52
N ARG A 124 -11.16 -12.48 -1.65
CA ARG A 124 -12.14 -11.81 -2.53
C ARG A 124 -13.56 -11.85 -1.97
N ASN A 125 -13.68 -11.56 -0.68
CA ASN A 125 -14.96 -11.63 0.04
C ASN A 125 -15.84 -10.40 -0.24
N SER A 126 -17.07 -10.44 0.28
CA SER A 126 -18.04 -9.34 0.16
C SER A 126 -17.52 -7.99 0.66
N GLU A 127 -16.74 -7.95 1.75
CA GLU A 127 -16.20 -6.71 2.30
C GLU A 127 -15.18 -6.08 1.35
N HIS A 128 -14.25 -6.87 0.81
CA HIS A 128 -13.26 -6.39 -0.16
C HIS A 128 -13.93 -5.70 -1.34
N MET A 129 -14.94 -6.35 -1.94
CA MET A 129 -15.66 -5.82 -3.10
C MET A 129 -16.45 -4.56 -2.75
N CYS A 130 -17.17 -4.55 -1.64
CA CYS A 130 -18.01 -3.40 -1.29
C CYS A 130 -17.14 -2.19 -0.90
N LYS A 131 -16.04 -2.41 -0.17
CA LYS A 131 -15.04 -1.35 0.07
C LYS A 131 -14.40 -0.88 -1.24
N TYR A 132 -14.10 -1.78 -2.18
CA TYR A 132 -13.59 -1.39 -3.48
C TYR A 132 -14.57 -0.49 -4.24
N ILE A 133 -15.86 -0.87 -4.32
CA ILE A 133 -16.89 -0.04 -4.95
C ILE A 133 -16.96 1.34 -4.27
N ALA A 134 -17.09 1.36 -2.94
CA ALA A 134 -17.31 2.57 -2.16
C ALA A 134 -16.09 3.51 -2.21
N THR A 135 -14.88 3.00 -2.06
CA THR A 135 -13.69 3.80 -1.74
C THR A 135 -12.52 3.58 -2.70
N GLY A 136 -12.53 2.50 -3.47
CA GLY A 136 -11.42 2.05 -4.31
C GLY A 136 -10.40 1.19 -3.57
N SER A 137 -10.55 1.00 -2.26
CA SER A 137 -9.65 0.16 -1.44
C SER A 137 -10.11 -1.29 -1.45
N TRP A 138 -9.18 -2.22 -1.63
CA TRP A 138 -9.41 -3.66 -1.65
C TRP A 138 -8.92 -4.21 -0.33
N VAL A 139 -9.76 -4.12 0.68
CA VAL A 139 -9.39 -4.47 2.05
C VAL A 139 -10.59 -5.07 2.77
N SER A 140 -10.32 -6.09 3.59
CA SER A 140 -11.29 -6.68 4.50
C SER A 140 -10.73 -6.63 5.92
N THR A 141 -11.43 -5.87 6.77
CA THR A 141 -11.13 -5.80 8.22
C THR A 141 -11.39 -7.12 8.90
N GLN A 142 -12.30 -7.95 8.37
CA GLN A 142 -12.49 -9.31 8.85
C GLN A 142 -11.26 -10.21 8.62
N MET A 143 -10.34 -9.81 7.74
CA MET A 143 -9.05 -10.45 7.48
C MET A 143 -7.87 -9.72 8.17
N PHE A 144 -8.13 -8.77 9.06
CA PHE A 144 -7.11 -8.23 9.96
C PHE A 144 -6.86 -9.17 11.15
N PRO A 145 -5.78 -8.99 11.92
CA PRO A 145 -5.56 -9.80 13.11
C PRO A 145 -6.74 -9.64 14.07
N GLN A 146 -7.24 -10.74 14.65
CA GLN A 146 -8.46 -10.77 15.49
C GLN A 146 -9.77 -10.49 14.71
N GLY A 147 -9.70 -10.46 13.37
CA GLY A 147 -10.89 -10.41 12.53
C GLY A 147 -11.55 -11.80 12.44
N PHE A 148 -12.88 -11.82 12.37
CA PHE A 148 -13.66 -13.07 12.36
C PHE A 148 -13.19 -14.09 11.33
N LEU A 149 -12.91 -13.66 10.09
CA LEU A 149 -12.47 -14.55 9.02
C LEU A 149 -10.99 -14.94 9.19
N MET A 150 -10.14 -14.00 9.62
CA MET A 150 -8.73 -14.30 9.91
C MET A 150 -8.61 -15.40 10.97
N ASP A 151 -9.37 -15.34 12.06
CA ASP A 151 -9.29 -16.34 13.13
C ASP A 151 -9.69 -17.75 12.65
N ILE A 152 -10.62 -17.83 11.69
CA ILE A 152 -11.07 -19.11 11.09
C ILE A 152 -10.01 -19.68 10.15
N PHE A 153 -9.47 -18.86 9.25
CA PHE A 153 -8.66 -19.35 8.13
C PHE A 153 -7.15 -19.30 8.40
N LYS A 154 -6.68 -18.52 9.39
CA LYS A 154 -5.26 -18.40 9.73
C LYS A 154 -4.57 -19.76 9.92
N PRO A 155 -5.11 -20.74 10.67
CA PRO A 155 -4.43 -22.02 10.85
C PRO A 155 -4.17 -22.78 9.54
N ALA A 156 -4.99 -22.55 8.52
CA ALA A 156 -4.86 -23.18 7.21
C ALA A 156 -4.07 -22.32 6.20
N MET A 157 -4.01 -21.01 6.41
CA MET A 157 -3.26 -20.08 5.55
C MET A 157 -1.83 -19.82 6.02
N ASP A 158 -1.48 -20.16 7.26
CA ASP A 158 -0.14 -19.95 7.77
C ASP A 158 0.89 -20.71 6.91
N GLY A 159 1.89 -20.00 6.41
CA GLY A 159 2.87 -20.53 5.45
C GLY A 159 2.33 -20.83 4.03
N HIS A 160 1.06 -20.54 3.74
CA HIS A 160 0.49 -20.77 2.41
C HIS A 160 0.89 -19.66 1.42
N GLN A 161 1.25 -20.04 0.19
CA GLN A 161 1.72 -19.11 -0.87
C GLN A 161 0.73 -17.98 -1.23
N LYS A 162 -0.55 -18.12 -0.90
CA LYS A 162 -1.60 -17.11 -1.14
C LYS A 162 -1.85 -16.17 0.04
N MET A 163 -1.29 -16.45 1.22
CA MET A 163 -1.44 -15.60 2.41
C MET A 163 -1.05 -14.14 2.16
N PRO A 164 0.03 -13.83 1.41
CA PRO A 164 0.36 -12.44 1.12
C PRO A 164 -0.66 -11.72 0.22
N LEU A 165 -1.50 -12.46 -0.53
CA LEU A 165 -2.51 -11.88 -1.42
C LEU A 165 -3.77 -11.40 -0.69
N ILE A 166 -3.87 -11.60 0.63
CA ILE A 166 -4.92 -11.00 1.45
C ILE A 166 -4.84 -9.48 1.31
N ASN A 167 -5.97 -8.80 1.11
CA ASN A 167 -6.03 -7.36 0.86
C ASN A 167 -5.22 -6.89 -0.37
N THR A 168 -4.89 -7.80 -1.30
CA THR A 168 -4.32 -7.47 -2.61
C THR A 168 -5.44 -7.49 -3.66
N PRO A 169 -5.55 -6.47 -4.55
CA PRO A 169 -6.54 -6.51 -5.62
C PRO A 169 -6.36 -7.70 -6.58
N PRO A 170 -7.45 -8.36 -7.01
CA PRO A 170 -7.41 -9.39 -8.05
C PRO A 170 -7.00 -8.79 -9.41
N GLU A 171 -6.52 -9.64 -10.31
CA GLU A 171 -5.90 -9.23 -11.59
C GLU A 171 -6.78 -8.27 -12.41
N GLU A 172 -8.10 -8.47 -12.44
CA GLU A 172 -9.03 -7.64 -13.22
C GLU A 172 -9.09 -6.19 -12.73
N LEU A 173 -8.79 -5.95 -11.45
CA LEU A 173 -8.82 -4.62 -10.85
C LEU A 173 -7.45 -3.94 -10.87
N LYS A 174 -6.40 -4.64 -11.31
CA LYS A 174 -5.07 -4.05 -11.48
C LYS A 174 -5.06 -3.20 -12.75
N LYS A 175 -5.11 -1.88 -12.58
CA LYS A 175 -5.05 -0.93 -13.71
C LYS A 175 -3.69 -1.01 -14.40
N LYS A 176 -3.68 -1.23 -15.72
CA LYS A 176 -2.47 -1.11 -16.54
C LYS A 176 -2.01 0.34 -16.52
N HIS A 177 -0.80 0.56 -16.03
CA HIS A 177 -0.19 1.89 -15.93
C HIS A 177 0.84 2.06 -17.04
N ILE A 178 0.73 3.13 -17.84
CA ILE A 178 1.74 3.43 -18.86
C ILE A 178 2.93 4.08 -18.18
N VAL A 179 4.06 3.39 -18.21
CA VAL A 179 5.31 3.87 -17.64
C VAL A 179 6.04 4.75 -18.66
N ARG A 180 6.32 6.00 -18.29
CA ARG A 180 6.99 7.01 -19.13
C ARG A 180 8.15 7.64 -18.36
N PRO A 181 9.21 8.14 -19.01
CA PRO A 181 10.21 8.96 -18.35
C PRO A 181 9.57 10.16 -17.62
N VAL A 182 10.08 10.48 -16.43
CA VAL A 182 9.75 11.76 -15.77
C VAL A 182 10.54 12.88 -16.45
N TYR A 183 11.84 12.68 -16.63
CA TYR A 183 12.74 13.52 -17.41
C TYR A 183 13.28 12.72 -18.61
N PRO A 184 12.76 12.97 -19.84
CA PRO A 184 13.12 12.19 -21.03
C PRO A 184 14.61 12.20 -21.36
N ASP A 185 15.30 13.31 -21.10
CA ASP A 185 16.71 13.50 -21.43
C ASP A 185 17.67 12.94 -20.37
N GLN A 186 17.13 12.32 -19.31
CA GLN A 186 17.92 11.77 -18.22
C GLN A 186 17.86 10.24 -18.21
N GLY A 187 18.97 9.62 -17.81
CA GLY A 187 19.02 8.19 -17.54
C GLY A 187 18.15 7.79 -16.35
N HIS A 188 18.14 6.50 -16.03
CA HIS A 188 17.57 5.98 -14.79
C HIS A 188 18.71 5.50 -13.90
N TYR A 189 18.63 5.76 -12.59
CA TYR A 189 19.56 5.14 -11.64
C TYR A 189 19.05 3.76 -11.23
N VAL A 190 17.76 3.64 -10.93
CA VAL A 190 17.09 2.36 -10.73
C VAL A 190 16.41 1.93 -12.03
N LYS A 191 16.85 0.83 -12.63
CA LYS A 191 16.26 0.26 -13.84
C LYS A 191 14.96 -0.45 -13.49
N TYR A 192 13.84 0.07 -13.98
CA TYR A 192 12.53 -0.55 -13.75
C TYR A 192 12.42 -1.92 -14.42
N ILE A 193 12.00 -2.93 -13.64
CA ILE A 193 11.70 -4.30 -14.11
C ILE A 193 10.19 -4.52 -14.15
N GLY A 194 9.48 -4.10 -13.11
CA GLY A 194 8.06 -4.39 -12.99
C GLY A 194 7.43 -3.91 -11.69
N THR A 195 6.14 -4.18 -11.55
CA THR A 195 5.38 -3.83 -10.35
C THR A 195 4.64 -5.05 -9.85
N LYS A 196 4.69 -5.27 -8.54
CA LYS A 196 3.96 -6.31 -7.84
C LYS A 196 3.21 -5.73 -6.65
N THR A 197 2.28 -6.49 -6.12
CA THR A 197 1.69 -6.20 -4.81
C THR A 197 2.39 -6.99 -3.72
N VAL A 198 2.90 -8.18 -4.03
CA VAL A 198 3.56 -9.08 -3.09
C VAL A 198 4.84 -9.59 -3.74
N LEU A 199 5.86 -9.83 -2.94
CA LEU A 199 7.07 -10.54 -3.34
C LEU A 199 7.07 -11.97 -2.80
N LEU A 200 7.63 -12.89 -3.57
CA LEU A 200 8.04 -14.19 -3.05
C LEU A 200 9.25 -14.02 -2.13
N ASP A 201 9.46 -14.97 -1.21
CA ASP A 201 10.60 -14.93 -0.28
C ASP A 201 11.95 -14.75 -0.98
N GLU A 202 12.13 -15.38 -2.15
CA GLU A 202 13.35 -15.23 -2.94
C GLU A 202 13.55 -13.79 -3.46
N GLU A 203 12.46 -13.13 -3.85
CA GLU A 203 12.51 -11.77 -4.39
C GLU A 203 12.69 -10.72 -3.31
N ALA A 204 12.16 -10.97 -2.11
CA ALA A 204 12.28 -10.07 -0.96
C ALA A 204 13.59 -10.28 -0.20
N ASN A 205 14.07 -11.52 -0.04
CA ASN A 205 15.06 -11.83 1.00
C ASN A 205 16.39 -12.42 0.48
N ARG A 206 16.55 -12.79 -0.81
CA ARG A 206 17.86 -13.23 -1.36
C ARG A 206 18.77 -12.07 -1.75
N GLY A 207 19.06 -11.18 -0.79
CA GLY A 207 20.01 -10.09 -0.99
C GLY A 207 19.49 -8.91 -1.82
N SER A 208 18.18 -8.85 -2.08
CA SER A 208 17.51 -7.65 -2.58
C SER A 208 17.69 -6.47 -1.62
N PHE A 209 17.66 -5.24 -2.14
CA PHE A 209 17.69 -4.01 -1.37
C PHE A 209 16.26 -3.46 -1.24
N ASN A 210 15.68 -3.56 -0.05
CA ASN A 210 14.28 -3.26 0.22
C ASN A 210 14.13 -1.88 0.86
N VAL A 211 13.36 -1.00 0.21
CA VAL A 211 13.14 0.38 0.63
C VAL A 211 11.64 0.64 0.83
N VAL A 212 11.22 0.94 2.06
CA VAL A 212 9.81 1.24 2.37
C VAL A 212 9.62 2.74 2.51
N LEU A 213 8.71 3.34 1.72
CA LEU A 213 8.29 4.74 1.91
C LEU A 213 7.03 4.79 2.75
N LEU A 214 7.06 5.57 3.84
CA LEU A 214 5.99 5.77 4.80
C LEU A 214 5.72 7.25 4.99
N GLY A 215 4.47 7.65 5.21
CA GLY A 215 4.13 9.05 5.42
C GLY A 215 2.67 9.37 5.15
N PRO A 216 2.22 10.59 5.49
CA PRO A 216 0.83 10.99 5.30
C PRO A 216 0.34 10.88 3.86
N THR A 217 -0.97 10.82 3.69
CA THR A 217 -1.59 10.97 2.36
C THR A 217 -1.18 12.30 1.76
N GLY A 218 -0.80 12.29 0.47
CA GLY A 218 -0.39 13.51 -0.23
C GLY A 218 1.03 14.00 0.06
N SER A 219 1.84 13.34 0.90
CA SER A 219 3.23 13.76 1.16
C SER A 219 4.20 13.56 -0.01
N GLY A 220 3.75 12.92 -1.08
CA GLY A 220 4.51 12.75 -2.32
C GLY A 220 5.35 11.46 -2.41
N LYS A 221 5.06 10.44 -1.58
CA LYS A 221 5.71 9.12 -1.63
C LYS A 221 5.83 8.56 -3.05
N SER A 222 4.70 8.38 -3.73
CA SER A 222 4.64 7.85 -5.10
C SER A 222 5.44 8.70 -6.10
N SER A 223 5.44 10.03 -5.94
CA SER A 223 6.21 10.94 -6.79
C SER A 223 7.72 10.79 -6.56
N LEU A 224 8.17 10.64 -5.31
CA LEU A 224 9.59 10.37 -5.01
C LEU A 224 10.04 9.03 -5.60
N ILE A 225 9.20 7.99 -5.53
CA ILE A 225 9.52 6.70 -6.18
C ILE A 225 9.69 6.88 -7.68
N ASN A 226 8.79 7.64 -8.33
CA ASN A 226 8.90 7.91 -9.76
C ASN A 226 10.23 8.60 -10.12
N LEU A 227 10.73 9.47 -9.26
CA LEU A 227 12.03 10.11 -9.44
C LEU A 227 13.20 9.12 -9.30
N LEU A 228 13.17 8.21 -8.32
CA LEU A 228 14.21 7.17 -8.16
C LEU A 228 14.38 6.29 -9.40
N TYR A 229 13.27 6.00 -10.10
CA TYR A 229 13.28 5.26 -11.37
C TYR A 229 13.45 6.16 -12.61
N ASN A 230 13.37 7.48 -12.46
CA ASN A 230 13.09 8.45 -13.54
C ASN A 230 11.97 7.95 -14.49
N ARG A 231 10.92 7.38 -13.91
CA ARG A 231 9.80 6.75 -14.63
C ARG A 231 8.51 6.88 -13.83
N THR A 232 7.37 7.07 -14.50
CA THR A 232 6.05 7.02 -13.89
C THR A 232 5.66 5.57 -13.58
N VAL A 233 6.29 4.96 -12.58
CA VAL A 233 6.05 3.57 -12.17
C VAL A 233 4.90 3.46 -11.16
N CYS A 234 4.70 4.52 -10.38
CA CYS A 234 3.57 4.70 -9.49
C CYS A 234 2.60 5.71 -10.09
N PRO A 235 1.28 5.46 -10.04
CA PRO A 235 0.29 6.47 -10.39
C PRO A 235 0.42 7.65 -9.41
N SER A 236 0.87 8.80 -9.90
CA SER A 236 0.98 10.04 -9.14
C SER A 236 0.18 11.12 -9.85
N ALA A 237 -1.11 11.24 -9.51
CA ALA A 237 -1.92 12.38 -9.95
C ALA A 237 -2.14 13.31 -8.76
N ALA A 238 -2.11 14.63 -9.01
CA ALA A 238 -2.63 15.63 -8.08
C ALA A 238 -4.16 15.52 -8.06
N SER A 239 -4.68 14.44 -7.45
CA SER A 239 -6.10 14.24 -7.23
C SER A 239 -6.43 14.61 -5.78
N PRO A 240 -7.57 15.28 -5.52
CA PRO A 240 -8.05 15.49 -4.16
C PRO A 240 -8.41 14.18 -3.43
N THR A 241 -8.50 13.06 -4.14
CA THR A 241 -8.67 11.71 -3.57
C THR A 241 -7.33 10.96 -3.63
N SER A 242 -6.92 10.30 -2.52
CA SER A 242 -5.67 9.53 -2.48
C SER A 242 -5.63 8.52 -3.63
N VAL A 243 -4.57 8.55 -4.41
CA VAL A 243 -4.39 7.68 -5.58
C VAL A 243 -3.90 6.29 -5.16
N THR A 244 -3.16 6.20 -4.06
CA THR A 244 -2.63 4.94 -3.53
C THR A 244 -3.53 4.41 -2.43
N ARG A 245 -4.37 3.43 -2.79
CA ARG A 245 -5.33 2.74 -1.89
C ARG A 245 -4.90 1.33 -1.49
N HIS A 246 -3.73 0.90 -1.94
CA HIS A 246 -3.12 -0.41 -1.68
C HIS A 246 -1.60 -0.26 -1.63
N MET A 247 -0.94 -1.18 -0.93
CA MET A 247 0.52 -1.27 -0.98
C MET A 247 0.96 -1.65 -2.40
N ARG A 248 2.02 -1.02 -2.90
CA ARG A 248 2.59 -1.31 -4.23
C ARG A 248 4.09 -1.49 -4.12
N ILE A 249 4.62 -2.51 -4.76
CA ILE A 249 6.04 -2.82 -4.80
C ILE A 249 6.52 -2.61 -6.22
N THR A 250 7.48 -1.73 -6.40
CA THR A 250 8.18 -1.53 -7.67
C THR A 250 9.51 -2.25 -7.62
N GLN A 251 9.80 -3.04 -8.65
CA GLN A 251 11.01 -3.84 -8.77
C GLN A 251 11.95 -3.19 -9.77
N GLY A 252 13.24 -3.23 -9.47
CA GLY A 252 14.28 -2.79 -10.38
C GLY A 252 15.65 -3.38 -10.08
N THR A 253 16.65 -2.94 -10.83
CA THR A 253 18.07 -3.15 -10.48
C THR A 253 18.78 -1.80 -10.34
N ALA A 254 19.73 -1.71 -9.42
CA ALA A 254 20.59 -0.54 -9.28
C ALA A 254 21.94 -0.95 -8.70
N ILE A 255 22.93 -0.07 -8.88
CA ILE A 255 24.19 -0.18 -8.15
C ILE A 255 23.97 0.41 -6.74
N VAL A 256 24.02 -0.42 -5.71
CA VAL A 256 23.91 0.00 -4.31
C VAL A 256 25.25 -0.27 -3.64
N SER A 257 25.87 0.77 -3.08
CA SER A 257 27.20 0.69 -2.46
C SER A 257 28.24 -0.02 -3.34
N GLY A 258 28.17 0.19 -4.66
CA GLY A 258 29.11 -0.35 -5.64
C GLY A 258 28.79 -1.73 -6.20
N VAL A 259 27.72 -2.38 -5.76
CA VAL A 259 27.30 -3.71 -6.24
C VAL A 259 25.95 -3.62 -6.94
N GLU A 260 25.79 -4.28 -8.09
CA GLU A 260 24.47 -4.42 -8.72
C GLU A 260 23.56 -5.33 -7.88
N ARG A 261 22.39 -4.82 -7.51
CA ARG A 261 21.41 -5.55 -6.69
C ARG A 261 20.00 -5.37 -7.24
N ALA A 262 19.16 -6.37 -7.00
CA ALA A 262 17.73 -6.20 -7.11
C ALA A 262 17.26 -5.17 -6.06
N VAL A 263 16.41 -4.24 -6.45
CA VAL A 263 15.86 -3.19 -5.61
C VAL A 263 14.34 -3.32 -5.59
N ASN A 264 13.77 -3.37 -4.40
CA ASN A 264 12.33 -3.35 -4.19
C ASN A 264 11.97 -2.05 -3.45
N ILE A 265 11.14 -1.22 -4.06
CA ILE A 265 10.68 0.03 -3.45
C ILE A 265 9.17 -0.04 -3.21
N ILE A 266 8.78 0.03 -1.94
CA ILE A 266 7.40 -0.10 -1.48
C ILE A 266 6.77 1.28 -1.31
N ASP A 267 5.73 1.54 -2.10
CA ASP A 267 4.80 2.65 -1.94
C ASP A 267 3.68 2.25 -0.98
N SER A 268 3.61 2.90 0.18
CA SER A 268 2.60 2.59 1.19
C SER A 268 1.31 3.38 1.01
N ILE A 269 0.22 2.86 1.59
CA ILE A 269 -0.96 3.67 1.90
C ILE A 269 -0.54 4.82 2.84
N GLY A 270 -1.15 5.99 2.69
CA GLY A 270 -0.82 7.16 3.50
C GLY A 270 -1.42 7.11 4.91
N PHE A 271 -0.70 7.66 5.89
CA PHE A 271 -1.29 7.93 7.21
C PHE A 271 -2.41 8.96 7.04
N CYS A 272 -3.55 8.73 7.69
CA CYS A 272 -4.79 9.52 7.52
C CYS A 272 -5.37 9.41 6.10
N ASP A 273 -5.48 8.18 5.58
CA ASP A 273 -6.32 7.89 4.43
C ASP A 273 -7.80 8.19 4.81
N SER A 274 -8.52 8.96 3.99
CA SER A 274 -9.93 9.33 4.26
C SER A 274 -10.89 8.13 4.29
N GLU A 275 -10.44 6.97 3.81
CA GLU A 275 -11.25 5.78 3.62
C GLU A 275 -10.98 4.71 4.68
N LEU A 276 -9.86 4.79 5.39
CA LEU A 276 -9.47 3.86 6.44
C LEU A 276 -9.13 4.62 7.72
N THR A 277 -9.59 4.11 8.85
CA THR A 277 -9.20 4.67 10.15
C THR A 277 -7.68 4.55 10.35
N PRO A 278 -7.07 5.43 11.16
CA PRO A 278 -5.61 5.36 11.41
C PRO A 278 -5.12 3.99 11.89
N SER A 279 -5.91 3.28 12.70
CA SER A 279 -5.59 1.93 13.18
C SER A 279 -5.65 0.88 12.08
N GLU A 280 -6.62 0.97 11.16
CA GLU A 280 -6.72 0.09 9.99
C GLU A 280 -5.54 0.30 9.03
N VAL A 281 -5.17 1.56 8.77
CA VAL A 281 -3.98 1.89 7.95
C VAL A 281 -2.72 1.29 8.57
N MET A 282 -2.52 1.50 9.88
CA MET A 282 -1.38 0.96 10.62
C MET A 282 -1.33 -0.56 10.54
N THR A 283 -2.47 -1.23 10.71
CA THR A 283 -2.59 -2.68 10.66
C THR A 283 -2.28 -3.22 9.27
N ALA A 284 -2.82 -2.60 8.22
CA ALA A 284 -2.57 -2.98 6.84
C ALA A 284 -1.09 -2.86 6.47
N ILE A 285 -0.43 -1.76 6.84
CA ILE A 285 1.01 -1.55 6.60
C ILE A 285 1.83 -2.63 7.33
N LYS A 286 1.57 -2.85 8.62
CA LYS A 286 2.31 -3.86 9.42
C LYS A 286 2.13 -5.27 8.87
N GLN A 287 0.90 -5.67 8.54
CA GLN A 287 0.63 -6.99 7.96
C GLN A 287 1.35 -7.15 6.64
N HIS A 288 1.28 -6.17 5.76
CA HIS A 288 1.92 -6.24 4.46
C HIS A 288 3.44 -6.41 4.58
N LEU A 289 4.08 -5.62 5.46
CA LEU A 289 5.51 -5.71 5.68
C LEU A 289 5.92 -7.07 6.26
N LYS A 290 5.18 -7.58 7.25
CA LYS A 290 5.44 -8.91 7.84
C LYS A 290 5.27 -10.07 6.87
N LEU A 291 4.33 -9.96 5.93
CA LEU A 291 4.07 -11.00 4.93
C LEU A 291 5.03 -10.95 3.75
N THR A 292 5.67 -9.80 3.52
CA THR A 292 6.47 -9.57 2.32
C THR A 292 7.96 -9.57 2.60
N PHE A 293 8.40 -9.10 3.78
CA PHE A 293 9.81 -8.89 4.08
C PHE A 293 10.21 -9.52 5.40
N LEU A 294 11.35 -10.21 5.42
CA LEU A 294 12.06 -10.55 6.65
C LEU A 294 12.94 -9.39 7.09
N GLU A 295 13.52 -8.68 6.12
CA GLU A 295 14.46 -7.57 6.36
C GLU A 295 14.22 -6.39 5.40
N VAL A 296 14.34 -5.18 5.94
CA VAL A 296 14.24 -3.91 5.21
C VAL A 296 15.56 -3.15 5.33
N ASP A 297 16.13 -2.71 4.20
CA ASP A 297 17.39 -1.96 4.18
C ASP A 297 17.18 -0.49 4.55
N LYS A 298 16.09 0.12 4.06
CA LYS A 298 15.78 1.54 4.30
C LYS A 298 14.30 1.80 4.57
N VAL A 299 14.03 2.69 5.51
CA VAL A 299 12.70 3.23 5.82
C VAL A 299 12.71 4.73 5.59
N VAL A 300 11.95 5.19 4.62
CA VAL A 300 11.90 6.60 4.23
C VAL A 300 10.61 7.23 4.76
N MET A 301 10.73 8.08 5.78
CA MET A 301 9.62 8.83 6.36
C MET A 301 9.43 10.13 5.57
N VAL A 302 8.39 10.19 4.74
CA VAL A 302 8.09 11.31 3.85
C VAL A 302 7.04 12.23 4.47
N CYS A 303 7.44 13.46 4.76
CA CYS A 303 6.61 14.55 5.27
C CYS A 303 6.50 15.65 4.22
N SER A 304 5.46 16.49 4.31
CA SER A 304 5.38 17.74 3.56
C SER A 304 4.40 18.69 4.24
N GLY A 305 4.67 19.99 4.23
CA GLY A 305 3.76 20.99 4.81
C GLY A 305 3.48 20.74 6.30
N ARG A 306 2.27 21.09 6.74
CA ARG A 306 1.84 20.93 8.14
C ARG A 306 1.55 19.47 8.47
N LEU A 307 2.16 18.96 9.55
CA LEU A 307 1.86 17.64 10.11
C LEU A 307 0.79 17.76 11.19
N GLU A 308 -0.36 17.14 10.98
CA GLU A 308 -1.42 17.06 11.98
C GLU A 308 -1.06 16.09 13.12
N VAL A 309 -1.65 16.26 14.30
CA VAL A 309 -1.35 15.43 15.48
C VAL A 309 -1.57 13.95 15.18
N ALA A 310 -2.66 13.58 14.50
CA ALA A 310 -2.94 12.20 14.12
C ALA A 310 -1.84 11.60 13.21
N GLN A 311 -1.33 12.39 12.26
CA GLN A 311 -0.24 11.99 11.38
C GLN A 311 1.06 11.79 12.17
N GLN A 312 1.40 12.73 13.05
CA GLN A 312 2.58 12.63 13.91
C GLN A 312 2.53 11.37 14.80
N THR A 313 1.37 11.07 15.38
CA THR A 313 1.18 9.87 16.22
C THR A 313 1.37 8.60 15.41
N ALA A 314 0.75 8.48 14.23
CA ALA A 314 0.90 7.31 13.36
C ALA A 314 2.37 7.12 12.94
N MET A 315 3.06 8.20 12.56
CA MET A 315 4.48 8.14 12.18
C MET A 315 5.37 7.69 13.36
N ARG A 316 5.14 8.23 14.57
CA ARG A 316 5.87 7.79 15.77
C ARG A 316 5.60 6.32 16.10
N GLN A 317 4.34 5.87 15.99
CA GLN A 317 3.96 4.48 16.25
C GLN A 317 4.64 3.50 15.28
N ILE A 318 4.71 3.82 13.97
CA ILE A 318 5.39 2.93 13.02
C ILE A 318 6.91 2.96 13.21
N MET A 319 7.51 4.12 13.53
CA MET A 319 8.94 4.21 13.85
C MET A 319 9.28 3.38 15.10
N ALA A 320 8.45 3.45 16.14
CA ALA A 320 8.60 2.64 17.34
C ALA A 320 8.47 1.14 17.05
N TRP A 321 7.47 0.74 16.25
CA TRP A 321 7.29 -0.66 15.84
C TRP A 321 8.47 -1.19 15.00
N LEU A 322 9.04 -0.35 14.13
CA LEU A 322 10.26 -0.62 13.37
C LEU A 322 11.55 -0.41 14.19
N LYS A 323 11.42 -0.24 15.51
CA LYS A 323 12.53 -0.19 16.46
C LYS A 323 13.55 0.91 16.16
N TYR A 324 13.09 2.08 15.71
CA TYR A 324 13.92 3.25 15.37
C TYR A 324 14.96 3.58 16.45
N SER A 325 14.54 3.58 17.72
CA SER A 325 15.38 3.97 18.86
C SER A 325 16.31 2.86 19.36
N GLU A 326 16.21 1.63 18.85
CA GLU A 326 17.03 0.50 19.28
C GLU A 326 18.37 0.44 18.52
N GLY A 327 19.48 0.40 19.25
CA GLY A 327 20.82 0.26 18.67
C GLY A 327 21.06 1.24 17.52
N MET A 328 21.56 0.72 16.39
CA MET A 328 21.90 1.48 15.19
C MET A 328 20.77 1.54 14.15
N ASN A 329 19.56 1.12 14.50
CA ASN A 329 18.44 1.07 13.55
C ASN A 329 18.10 2.44 12.96
N HIS A 330 18.31 3.52 13.72
CA HIS A 330 18.11 4.90 13.23
C HIS A 330 18.88 5.22 11.94
N ALA A 331 19.99 4.52 11.64
CA ALA A 331 20.76 4.69 10.41
C ALA A 331 20.03 4.18 9.15
N ASN A 332 19.07 3.27 9.33
CA ASN A 332 18.20 2.76 8.27
C ASN A 332 17.06 3.72 7.93
N PHE A 333 16.82 4.75 8.75
CA PHE A 333 15.73 5.69 8.55
C PHE A 333 16.23 6.95 7.84
N VAL A 334 15.50 7.36 6.82
CA VAL A 334 15.67 8.64 6.14
C VAL A 334 14.43 9.48 6.38
N ILE A 335 14.59 10.70 6.89
CA ILE A 335 13.48 11.65 7.01
C ILE A 335 13.54 12.60 5.81
N VAL A 336 12.47 12.64 5.01
CA VAL A 336 12.38 13.49 3.83
C VAL A 336 11.28 14.51 4.04
N TYR A 337 11.65 15.79 4.14
CA TYR A 337 10.72 16.90 4.04
C TYR A 337 10.57 17.30 2.57
N ASN A 338 9.52 16.79 1.94
CA ASN A 338 9.23 16.98 0.53
C ASN A 338 8.41 18.26 0.27
N LYS A 339 8.28 18.63 -1.01
CA LYS A 339 7.57 19.83 -1.49
C LYS A 339 8.18 21.13 -0.93
N ALA A 340 9.50 21.13 -0.80
CA ALA A 340 10.27 22.24 -0.31
C ALA A 340 10.76 23.18 -1.44
N ASP A 341 10.15 23.07 -2.63
CA ASP A 341 10.51 23.77 -3.86
C ASP A 341 10.24 25.27 -3.83
N ALA A 342 9.28 25.71 -3.01
CA ALA A 342 8.98 27.13 -2.80
C ALA A 342 9.69 27.76 -1.59
N LEU A 343 10.55 27.01 -0.90
CA LEU A 343 11.19 27.44 0.35
C LEU A 343 12.64 27.88 0.10
N SER A 344 13.10 28.88 0.85
CA SER A 344 14.53 29.20 0.95
C SER A 344 15.27 28.12 1.75
N GLU A 345 16.58 27.97 1.54
CA GLU A 345 17.41 27.00 2.28
C GLU A 345 17.26 27.12 3.80
N ALA A 346 17.23 28.35 4.35
CA ALA A 346 17.01 28.56 5.77
C ALA A 346 15.67 27.99 6.27
N HIS A 347 14.58 28.17 5.52
CA HIS A 347 13.28 27.60 5.87
C HIS A 347 13.24 26.09 5.66
N ARG A 348 13.98 25.56 4.67
CA ARG A 348 14.13 24.11 4.45
C ARG A 348 14.77 23.45 5.67
N GLU A 349 15.86 24.01 6.17
CA GLU A 349 16.54 23.55 7.39
C GLU A 349 15.64 23.68 8.63
N GLU A 350 14.99 24.83 8.79
CA GLU A 350 14.11 25.09 9.93
C GLU A 350 12.93 24.10 9.98
N TYR A 351 12.21 23.93 8.88
CA TYR A 351 11.04 23.05 8.83
C TYR A 351 11.43 21.58 8.94
N LEU A 352 12.57 21.19 8.37
CA LEU A 352 13.12 19.85 8.56
C LEU A 352 13.46 19.59 10.03
N ALA A 353 14.07 20.56 10.72
CA ALA A 353 14.37 20.45 12.15
C ALA A 353 13.09 20.32 12.98
N GLN A 354 12.07 21.14 12.70
CA GLN A 354 10.76 21.05 13.36
C GLN A 354 10.12 19.66 13.16
N VAL A 355 10.12 19.14 11.94
CA VAL A 355 9.60 17.79 11.64
C VAL A 355 10.38 16.71 12.40
N CYS A 356 11.71 16.82 12.46
CA CYS A 356 12.53 15.89 13.23
C CYS A 356 12.17 15.92 14.72
N THR A 357 11.97 17.12 15.30
CA THR A 357 11.51 17.28 16.68
C THR A 357 10.14 16.64 16.91
N LEU A 358 9.17 16.88 16.03
CA LEU A 358 7.82 16.31 16.13
C LEU A 358 7.81 14.77 16.09
N LEU A 359 8.72 14.19 15.32
CA LEU A 359 8.86 12.73 15.19
C LEU A 359 9.78 12.11 16.25
N GLY A 360 10.50 12.92 17.03
CA GLY A 360 11.56 12.44 17.92
C GLY A 360 12.75 11.84 17.17
N ALA A 361 12.98 12.27 15.92
CA ALA A 361 14.08 11.80 15.09
C ALA A 361 15.39 12.49 15.50
N LYS A 362 16.45 11.70 15.67
CA LYS A 362 17.80 12.19 15.94
C LYS A 362 18.45 12.69 14.65
N SER A 363 19.12 13.84 14.71
CA SER A 363 20.03 14.25 13.66
C SER A 363 21.13 13.18 13.51
N SER A 364 21.20 12.59 12.34
CA SER A 364 22.05 11.43 12.06
C SER A 364 22.66 11.55 10.68
N HIS A 365 23.89 11.07 10.59
CA HIS A 365 24.71 11.18 9.40
C HIS A 365 25.40 9.84 9.15
N LEU A 366 25.61 9.52 7.87
CA LEU A 366 26.39 8.37 7.44
C LEU A 366 27.73 8.84 6.89
N LYS A 367 28.81 8.17 7.32
CA LYS A 367 30.12 8.32 6.72
C LYS A 367 30.29 7.28 5.63
N THR A 368 30.63 7.69 4.43
CA THR A 368 30.84 6.77 3.30
C THR A 368 31.79 7.36 2.26
N GLU A 369 32.38 6.53 1.42
CA GLU A 369 33.21 7.00 0.32
C GLU A 369 32.35 7.64 -0.76
N LYS A 370 32.77 8.81 -1.25
CA LYS A 370 32.03 9.55 -2.28
C LYS A 370 31.82 8.72 -3.56
N SER A 371 32.76 7.86 -3.94
CA SER A 371 32.66 6.96 -5.11
C SER A 371 31.55 5.90 -5.00
N LEU A 372 31.03 5.63 -3.81
CA LEU A 372 29.91 4.70 -3.59
C LEU A 372 28.55 5.36 -3.76
N LEU A 373 28.50 6.70 -3.84
CA LEU A 373 27.26 7.45 -3.94
C LEU A 373 26.70 7.44 -5.37
N PRO A 374 25.37 7.24 -5.53
CA PRO A 374 24.67 7.39 -6.79
C PRO A 374 25.04 8.65 -7.58
N SER A 375 25.03 9.82 -6.94
CA SER A 375 25.30 11.12 -7.56
C SER A 375 26.71 11.22 -8.15
N SER A 376 27.69 10.63 -7.47
CA SER A 376 29.09 10.67 -7.88
C SER A 376 29.36 9.67 -9.00
N ARG A 377 28.70 8.50 -8.96
CA ARG A 377 28.73 7.52 -10.05
C ARG A 377 28.10 8.03 -11.33
N LEU A 378 26.97 8.73 -11.22
CA LEU A 378 26.35 9.41 -12.37
C LEU A 378 27.27 10.46 -13.02
N LYS A 379 28.18 11.06 -12.25
CA LYS A 379 29.20 12.01 -12.73
C LYS A 379 30.51 11.35 -13.17
N GLY A 380 30.63 10.02 -13.10
CA GLY A 380 31.86 9.29 -13.42
C GLY A 380 33.03 9.58 -12.47
N LEU A 381 32.76 10.10 -11.27
CA LEU A 381 33.79 10.44 -10.29
C LEU A 381 34.31 9.18 -9.59
N THR A 382 35.62 8.98 -9.60
CA THR A 382 36.32 7.82 -8.98
C THR A 382 37.03 8.17 -7.66
N ALA A 383 36.91 9.41 -7.20
CA ALA A 383 37.59 9.86 -5.99
C ALA A 383 36.98 9.22 -4.74
N ASN A 384 37.83 8.79 -3.80
CA ASN A 384 37.44 8.16 -2.52
C ASN A 384 37.60 9.07 -1.28
N PRO A 385 37.29 10.39 -1.30
CA PRO A 385 37.23 11.12 -0.04
C PRO A 385 36.04 10.62 0.79
N THR A 386 36.23 10.55 2.11
CA THR A 386 35.15 10.32 3.06
C THR A 386 34.13 11.45 2.96
N ASN A 387 32.89 11.12 2.66
CA ASN A 387 31.74 12.00 2.64
C ASN A 387 30.89 11.79 3.91
N VAL A 388 30.25 12.86 4.38
CA VAL A 388 29.26 12.81 5.47
C VAL A 388 27.90 13.16 4.86
N MET A 389 26.98 12.20 4.87
CA MET A 389 25.67 12.35 4.27
C MET A 389 24.59 12.45 5.34
N PRO A 390 23.75 13.50 5.35
CA PRO A 390 22.65 13.61 6.30
C PRO A 390 21.56 12.58 6.00
N LEU A 391 20.95 12.03 7.05
CA LEU A 391 19.78 11.14 6.94
C LEU A 391 18.45 11.90 7.06
N GLN A 392 18.51 13.21 7.22
CA GLN A 392 17.38 14.12 7.22
C GLN A 392 17.61 15.10 6.09
N ILE A 393 16.70 15.14 5.12
CA ILE A 393 16.82 16.02 3.95
C ILE A 393 15.52 16.75 3.68
N ALA A 394 15.62 17.97 3.19
CA ALA A 394 14.52 18.68 2.56
C ALA A 394 14.76 18.63 1.04
N VAL A 395 13.71 18.36 0.27
CA VAL A 395 13.76 18.28 -1.20
C VAL A 395 12.50 18.87 -1.84
N GLY A 396 12.65 19.44 -3.03
CA GLY A 396 11.59 20.05 -3.81
C GLY A 396 11.64 19.60 -5.27
N PHE A 397 10.49 19.20 -5.80
CA PHE A 397 10.34 18.76 -7.19
C PHE A 397 9.12 19.45 -7.82
N PRO A 398 9.27 20.74 -8.19
CA PRO A 398 8.18 21.50 -8.79
C PRO A 398 7.74 20.85 -10.11
N PRO A 399 6.43 20.80 -10.39
CA PRO A 399 5.92 20.17 -11.59
C PRO A 399 6.38 20.92 -12.84
N ASN A 400 6.71 20.17 -13.90
CA ASN A 400 7.10 20.69 -15.23
C ASN A 400 8.39 21.53 -15.28
N GLU A 401 9.19 21.54 -14.22
CA GLU A 401 10.48 22.24 -14.24
C GLU A 401 11.57 21.39 -14.93
N PRO A 402 12.54 22.00 -15.64
CA PRO A 402 13.64 21.26 -16.25
C PRO A 402 14.52 20.56 -15.20
N TYR A 403 15.09 19.41 -15.58
CA TYR A 403 15.93 18.62 -14.68
C TYR A 403 17.07 19.42 -14.01
N ALA A 404 17.66 20.36 -14.74
CA ALA A 404 18.74 21.20 -14.22
C ALA A 404 18.38 21.94 -12.92
N LYS A 405 17.11 22.33 -12.71
CA LYS A 405 16.67 23.01 -11.49
C LYS A 405 16.46 22.08 -10.30
N VAL A 406 16.28 20.78 -10.53
CA VAL A 406 16.00 19.79 -9.49
C VAL A 406 17.14 18.79 -9.30
N MET A 407 18.22 18.95 -10.07
CA MET A 407 19.32 17.99 -10.15
C MET A 407 19.96 17.74 -8.78
N GLU A 408 20.16 18.80 -7.99
CA GLU A 408 20.80 18.71 -6.67
C GLU A 408 19.91 17.93 -5.68
N ASP A 409 18.63 18.30 -5.59
CA ASP A 409 17.64 17.60 -4.77
C ASP A 409 17.46 16.15 -5.19
N HIS A 410 17.47 15.86 -6.50
CA HIS A 410 17.38 14.50 -7.01
C HIS A 410 18.62 13.66 -6.67
N GLN A 411 19.82 14.24 -6.82
CA GLN A 411 21.07 13.58 -6.45
C GLN A 411 21.13 13.27 -4.95
N LEU A 412 20.72 14.24 -4.11
CA LEU A 412 20.63 14.06 -2.67
C LEU A 412 19.64 12.95 -2.31
N LEU A 413 18.46 12.93 -2.93
CA LEU A 413 17.44 11.90 -2.73
C LEU A 413 17.98 10.50 -3.08
N LEU A 414 18.65 10.35 -4.22
CA LEU A 414 19.26 9.09 -4.63
C LEU A 414 20.31 8.63 -3.62
N ASP A 415 21.21 9.54 -3.22
CA ASP A 415 22.31 9.23 -2.32
C ASP A 415 21.83 8.72 -0.96
N VAL A 416 20.84 9.38 -0.34
CA VAL A 416 20.38 8.99 0.99
C VAL A 416 19.55 7.70 0.99
N ILE A 417 18.82 7.44 -0.10
CA ILE A 417 17.92 6.28 -0.20
C ILE A 417 18.66 5.04 -0.68
N LEU A 418 19.56 5.15 -1.66
CA LEU A 418 20.20 4.03 -2.33
C LEU A 418 21.63 3.80 -1.83
N HIS A 419 21.81 3.91 -0.52
CA HIS A 419 23.05 3.67 0.18
C HIS A 419 22.87 2.60 1.28
N GLU A 420 23.78 1.64 1.34
CA GLU A 420 23.69 0.53 2.28
C GLU A 420 24.14 0.90 3.70
N THR A 421 23.40 0.42 4.67
CA THR A 421 23.73 0.54 6.10
C THR A 421 24.33 -0.75 6.63
N ALA A 422 25.11 -0.65 7.71
CA ALA A 422 25.81 -1.80 8.29
C ALA A 422 24.88 -2.94 8.76
N LYS A 423 23.61 -2.65 9.03
CA LYS A 423 22.59 -3.63 9.43
C LYS A 423 21.31 -3.38 8.65
N ARG A 424 20.52 -4.44 8.44
CA ARG A 424 19.14 -4.36 7.96
C ARG A 424 18.18 -4.41 9.13
N LEU A 425 17.02 -3.78 8.97
CA LEU A 425 15.94 -3.84 9.95
C LEU A 425 15.18 -5.14 9.80
N ARG A 426 15.21 -5.99 10.82
CA ARG A 426 14.39 -7.20 10.85
C ARG A 426 12.93 -6.84 11.11
N ILE A 427 12.04 -7.34 10.26
CA ILE A 427 10.60 -7.29 10.46
C ILE A 427 10.22 -8.61 11.13
N ASP A 428 9.89 -8.55 12.42
CA ASP A 428 9.50 -9.74 13.16
C ASP A 428 8.06 -10.15 12.78
N PRO A 429 7.86 -11.30 12.12
CA PRO A 429 6.53 -11.78 11.73
C PRO A 429 5.66 -12.14 12.94
N GLN A 430 6.26 -12.49 14.09
CA GLN A 430 5.57 -12.90 15.32
C GLN A 430 5.35 -11.76 16.33
N SER A 431 6.02 -10.61 16.17
CA SER A 431 5.84 -9.45 17.05
C SER A 431 4.36 -9.06 17.19
N SER A 432 3.79 -9.15 18.39
CA SER A 432 2.37 -8.89 18.60
C SER A 432 2.00 -7.43 18.35
N CYS A 433 0.80 -7.19 17.80
CA CYS A 433 0.18 -5.86 17.77
C CYS A 433 -0.29 -5.50 19.18
N VAL A 434 0.61 -5.06 20.05
CA VAL A 434 0.19 -4.29 21.22
C VAL A 434 0.06 -2.85 20.73
N LEU A 435 -1.16 -2.44 20.41
CA LEU A 435 -1.51 -1.02 20.34
C LEU A 435 -1.38 -0.51 21.78
N LEU A 436 -0.34 0.26 22.05
CA LEU A 436 -0.27 1.12 23.24
C LEU A 436 -1.07 2.40 22.98
#